data_AF-W1YJL9-F1
#
_entry.id   AF-W1YJL9-F1
#
_cell.length_a   1.000
_cell.length_b   1.000
_cell.length_c   1.000
_cell.angle_alpha   90.00
_cell.angle_beta   90.00
_cell.angle_gamma   90.00
#
_symmetry.space_group_name_H-M   'P 1'
#
loop_
_entity.id
_entity.type
_entity.pdbx_description
1 polymer ?
#
loop_
_entity_poly.entity_id
_entity_poly.type
_entity_poly.pdbx_seq_one_letter_code
_entity_poly.pdbx_strand_id
1 'polypeptide(L)'
;AGNANSNEAKIALLTTTTGGAAAYGESIKAGAELAVSEINADANAVKINLLVEDTKGDKNEAINAMNKVISKDKVVAVIGPMLSGEMMAAGPVANKSKIVA
;
A
#
# COMPACT_ATOMS: atom_id res chain seq x y z
N ALA A 1 -20.37 -7.99 -23.25
CA ALA A 1 -19.07 -7.33 -23.43
C ALA A 1 -18.54 -6.91 -22.07
N GLY A 2 -17.32 -7.32 -21.69
CA GLY A 2 -16.66 -6.85 -20.47
C GLY A 2 -16.12 -7.94 -19.53
N ASN A 3 -15.37 -8.92 -20.04
CA ASN A 3 -14.43 -9.66 -19.19
C ASN A 3 -13.23 -8.73 -18.91
N ALA A 4 -13.39 -7.82 -17.97
CA ALA A 4 -12.24 -7.19 -17.32
C ALA A 4 -11.58 -8.29 -16.48
N ASN A 5 -10.29 -8.53 -16.70
CA ASN A 5 -9.50 -9.58 -16.04
C ASN A 5 -9.88 -9.76 -14.56
N SER A 6 -10.54 -10.87 -14.25
CA SER A 6 -11.10 -11.19 -12.93
C SER A 6 -10.06 -11.56 -11.87
N ASN A 7 -8.77 -11.30 -12.11
CA ASN A 7 -7.65 -11.86 -11.35
C ASN A 7 -6.60 -10.80 -10.99
N GLU A 8 -7.00 -9.54 -10.79
CA GLU A 8 -6.12 -8.44 -10.36
C GLU A 8 -6.46 -8.00 -8.93
N ALA A 9 -5.48 -8.08 -8.03
CA ALA A 9 -5.57 -7.62 -6.65
C ALA A 9 -4.91 -6.25 -6.49
N LYS A 10 -5.67 -5.25 -6.05
CA LYS A 10 -5.13 -3.93 -5.71
C LYS A 10 -4.57 -3.93 -4.29
N ILE A 11 -3.29 -3.69 -4.14
CA ILE A 11 -2.60 -3.62 -2.85
C ILE A 11 -1.97 -2.24 -2.73
N ALA A 12 -2.09 -1.59 -1.59
CA ALA A 12 -1.37 -0.34 -1.33
C ALA A 12 -0.12 -0.56 -0.48
N LEU A 13 0.94 0.18 -0.77
CA LEU A 13 2.10 0.38 0.07
C LEU A 13 2.06 1.81 0.60
N LEU A 14 1.96 1.95 1.92
CA LEU A 14 2.12 3.23 2.61
C LEU A 14 3.53 3.28 3.20
N THR A 15 4.37 4.16 2.67
CA THR A 15 5.76 4.30 3.12
C THR A 15 6.20 5.75 3.05
N THR A 16 7.31 6.08 3.68
CA THR A 16 7.88 7.43 3.73
C THR A 16 8.92 7.59 2.62
N THR A 17 8.50 8.03 1.44
CA THR A 17 9.42 8.27 0.30
C THR A 17 9.99 9.69 0.31
N THR A 18 9.37 10.60 1.05
CA THR A 18 9.94 11.91 1.36
C THR A 18 10.13 12.09 2.88
N GLY A 19 10.82 13.18 3.27
CA GLY A 19 11.11 13.48 4.67
C GLY A 19 12.37 12.82 5.21
N GLY A 20 12.55 12.89 6.55
CA GLY A 20 13.80 12.47 7.20
C GLY A 20 14.11 10.97 7.13
N ALA A 21 13.11 10.14 6.82
CA ALA A 21 13.25 8.69 6.67
C ALA A 21 13.13 8.21 5.20
N ALA A 22 13.22 9.12 4.23
CA ALA A 22 13.04 8.84 2.80
C ALA A 22 13.86 7.65 2.29
N ALA A 23 15.15 7.57 2.66
CA ALA A 23 16.03 6.49 2.21
C ALA A 23 15.52 5.10 2.64
N TYR A 24 14.90 5.01 3.81
CA TYR A 24 14.29 3.78 4.30
C TYR A 24 13.04 3.43 3.49
N GLY A 25 12.15 4.40 3.25
CA GLY A 25 10.93 4.14 2.48
C GLY A 25 11.17 3.85 1.00
N GLU A 26 12.15 4.48 0.37
CA GLU A 26 12.58 4.16 -1.01
C GLU A 26 13.14 2.74 -1.10
N SER A 27 13.91 2.29 -0.10
CA SER A 27 14.41 0.91 -0.06
C SER A 27 13.27 -0.11 0.04
N ILE A 28 12.25 0.18 0.86
CA ILE A 28 11.04 -0.65 0.98
C ILE A 28 10.26 -0.68 -0.33
N LYS A 29 10.05 0.49 -0.95
CA LYS A 29 9.36 0.61 -2.23
C LYS A 29 10.04 -0.22 -3.31
N ALA A 30 11.36 -0.10 -3.45
CA ALA A 30 12.12 -0.89 -4.42
C ALA A 30 11.96 -2.40 -4.20
N GLY A 31 11.99 -2.87 -2.94
CA GLY A 31 11.75 -4.27 -2.61
C GLY A 31 10.33 -4.74 -2.94
N ALA A 32 9.33 -3.92 -2.65
CA ALA A 32 7.93 -4.23 -2.98
C ALA A 32 7.69 -4.28 -4.49
N GLU A 33 8.25 -3.33 -5.24
CA GLU A 33 8.16 -3.30 -6.71
C GLU A 33 8.85 -4.51 -7.35
N LEU A 34 10.01 -4.93 -6.82
CA LEU A 34 10.69 -6.15 -7.25
C LEU A 34 9.82 -7.39 -7.02
N ALA A 35 9.28 -7.58 -5.81
CA ALA A 35 8.43 -8.71 -5.49
C ALA A 35 7.16 -8.75 -6.36
N VAL A 36 6.55 -7.59 -6.62
CA VAL A 36 5.40 -7.49 -7.53
C VAL A 36 5.78 -7.83 -8.96
N SER A 37 6.94 -7.40 -9.42
CA SER A 37 7.46 -7.76 -10.74
C SER A 37 7.67 -9.28 -10.87
N GLU A 38 8.24 -9.91 -9.86
CA GLU A 38 8.45 -11.37 -9.83
C GLU A 38 7.12 -12.14 -9.83
N ILE A 39 6.16 -11.73 -8.99
CA ILE A 39 4.83 -12.35 -8.92
C ILE A 39 4.07 -12.18 -10.24
N ASN A 40 4.08 -10.97 -10.81
CA ASN A 40 3.37 -10.67 -12.05
C ASN A 40 4.01 -11.32 -13.30
N ALA A 41 5.26 -11.79 -13.21
CA ALA A 41 5.91 -12.54 -14.29
C ALA A 41 5.37 -13.97 -14.40
N ASP A 42 4.81 -14.54 -13.34
CA ASP A 42 4.11 -15.82 -13.40
C ASP A 42 2.69 -15.64 -13.95
N ALA A 43 2.46 -16.16 -15.17
CA ALA A 43 1.16 -16.08 -15.83
C ALA A 43 0.02 -16.82 -15.09
N ASN A 44 0.35 -17.71 -14.15
CA ASN A 44 -0.62 -18.44 -13.33
C ASN A 44 -0.94 -17.70 -12.01
N ALA A 45 -0.19 -16.66 -11.65
CA ALA A 45 -0.41 -15.90 -10.44
C ALA A 45 -1.55 -14.87 -10.58
N VAL A 46 -2.11 -14.45 -9.45
CA VAL A 46 -3.00 -13.28 -9.37
C VAL A 46 -2.15 -12.04 -9.63
N LYS A 47 -2.57 -11.19 -10.58
CA LYS A 47 -1.85 -9.95 -10.88
C LYS A 47 -1.98 -8.98 -9.73
N ILE A 48 -0.87 -8.44 -9.25
CA ILE A 48 -0.84 -7.41 -8.23
C ILE A 48 -0.72 -6.04 -8.90
N ASN A 49 -1.64 -5.16 -8.54
CA ASN A 49 -1.57 -3.73 -8.85
C ASN A 49 -1.19 -2.98 -7.58
N LEU A 50 0.10 -2.65 -7.49
CA LEU A 50 0.68 -1.97 -6.33
C LEU A 50 0.47 -0.46 -6.46
N LEU A 51 -0.24 0.11 -5.51
CA LEU A 51 -0.37 1.55 -5.32
C LEU A 51 0.61 2.01 -4.25
N VAL A 52 1.38 3.05 -4.50
CA VAL A 52 2.34 3.58 -3.51
C VAL A 52 1.89 4.96 -3.07
N GLU A 53 1.73 5.14 -1.77
CA GLU A 53 1.41 6.43 -1.16
C GLU A 53 2.54 6.87 -0.22
N ASP A 54 2.95 8.13 -0.36
CA ASP A 54 3.95 8.76 0.49
C ASP A 54 3.30 9.30 1.77
N THR A 55 3.72 8.79 2.92
CA THR A 55 3.26 9.25 4.23
C THR A 55 4.10 10.40 4.78
N LYS A 56 5.23 10.74 4.15
CA LYS A 56 6.17 11.80 4.57
C LYS A 56 6.73 11.64 5.99
N GLY A 57 6.52 10.50 6.63
CA GLY A 57 6.83 10.28 8.04
C GLY A 57 5.85 10.98 9.00
N ASP A 58 4.68 11.42 8.54
CA ASP A 58 3.69 12.18 9.30
C ASP A 58 2.41 11.37 9.58
N LYS A 59 1.85 11.55 10.77
CA LYS A 59 0.66 10.82 11.22
C LYS A 59 -0.60 11.19 10.43
N ASN A 60 -0.81 12.45 10.10
CA ASN A 60 -2.00 12.90 9.37
C ASN A 60 -1.93 12.46 7.92
N GLU A 61 -0.75 12.55 7.30
CA GLU A 61 -0.54 12.07 5.94
C GLU A 61 -0.75 10.55 5.86
N ALA A 62 -0.28 9.77 6.85
CA ALA A 62 -0.55 8.33 6.91
C ALA A 62 -2.05 8.01 7.06
N ILE A 63 -2.79 8.75 7.89
CA ILE A 63 -4.25 8.60 8.01
C ILE A 63 -4.94 8.92 6.68
N ASN A 64 -4.53 10.01 6.01
CA ASN A 64 -5.11 10.44 4.74
C ASN A 64 -4.85 9.42 3.63
N ALA A 65 -3.61 8.92 3.53
CA ALA A 65 -3.23 7.87 2.60
C ALA A 65 -4.05 6.59 2.85
N MET A 66 -4.19 6.15 4.10
CA MET A 66 -4.97 4.97 4.46
C MET A 66 -6.44 5.11 4.05
N ASN A 67 -7.06 6.26 4.36
CA ASN A 67 -8.44 6.53 3.96
C ASN A 67 -8.60 6.56 2.44
N LYS A 68 -7.65 7.15 1.70
CA LYS A 68 -7.65 7.22 0.24
C LYS A 68 -7.62 5.82 -0.37
N VAL A 69 -6.64 5.00 0.00
CA VAL A 69 -6.45 3.67 -0.62
C VAL A 69 -7.63 2.73 -0.33
N ILE A 70 -8.22 2.84 0.87
CA ILE A 70 -9.40 2.05 1.24
C ILE A 70 -10.66 2.57 0.52
N SER A 71 -10.96 3.87 0.63
CA SER A 71 -12.27 4.39 0.23
C SER A 71 -12.36 4.67 -1.26
N LYS A 72 -11.29 5.20 -1.85
CA LYS A 72 -11.23 5.62 -3.26
C LYS A 72 -10.68 4.51 -4.13
N ASP A 73 -9.52 3.97 -3.76
CA ASP A 73 -8.82 3.02 -4.62
C ASP A 73 -9.30 1.58 -4.44
N LYS A 74 -10.00 1.32 -3.32
CA LYS A 74 -10.65 0.05 -2.98
C LYS A 74 -9.68 -1.12 -2.96
N VAL A 75 -8.55 -0.93 -2.28
CA VAL A 75 -7.53 -1.98 -2.11
C VAL A 75 -8.04 -3.13 -1.26
N VAL A 76 -7.53 -4.33 -1.52
CA VAL A 76 -7.87 -5.54 -0.74
C VAL A 76 -6.97 -5.70 0.50
N ALA A 77 -5.79 -5.09 0.47
CA ALA A 77 -4.83 -5.08 1.57
C ALA A 77 -3.93 -3.84 1.48
N VAL A 78 -3.35 -3.48 2.61
CA VAL A 78 -2.33 -2.44 2.74
C VAL A 78 -1.06 -3.06 3.31
N ILE A 79 0.09 -2.54 2.89
CA ILE A 79 1.40 -2.82 3.46
C ILE A 79 1.85 -1.53 4.12
N GLY A 80 1.94 -1.51 5.45
CA GLY A 80 2.30 -0.32 6.24
C GLY A 80 1.09 0.42 6.82
N PRO A 81 1.26 1.65 7.34
CA PRO A 81 2.46 2.49 7.25
C PRO A 81 3.65 2.00 8.09
N MET A 82 4.86 2.45 7.74
CA MET A 82 6.11 1.83 8.20
C MET A 82 6.62 2.32 9.55
N LEU A 83 6.35 3.56 9.93
CA LEU A 83 6.79 4.08 11.22
C LEU A 83 5.75 3.79 12.30
N SER A 84 6.17 3.34 13.48
CA SER A 84 5.25 2.93 14.55
C SER A 84 4.25 4.02 14.94
N GLY A 85 4.68 5.28 14.96
CA GLY A 85 3.80 6.42 15.25
C GLY A 85 2.72 6.64 14.20
N GLU A 86 3.01 6.34 12.93
CA GLU A 86 2.03 6.39 11.84
C GLU A 86 1.06 5.21 11.95
N MET A 87 1.57 4.00 12.19
CA MET A 87 0.73 2.80 12.33
C MET A 87 -0.23 2.90 13.52
N MET A 88 0.21 3.46 14.65
CA MET A 88 -0.68 3.74 15.79
C MET A 88 -1.82 4.70 15.42
N ALA A 89 -1.62 5.59 14.46
CA ALA A 89 -2.59 6.59 14.04
C ALA A 89 -3.52 6.06 12.93
N ALA A 90 -2.96 5.38 11.91
CA ALA A 90 -3.68 4.91 10.73
C ALA A 90 -4.25 3.49 10.86
N GLY A 91 -3.64 2.62 11.67
CA GLY A 91 -4.08 1.24 11.89
C GLY A 91 -5.55 1.09 12.32
N PRO A 92 -6.09 1.95 13.22
CA PRO A 92 -7.51 1.94 13.56
C PRO A 92 -8.44 2.19 12.36
N VAL A 93 -8.00 2.95 11.35
CA VAL A 93 -8.76 3.20 10.12
C VAL A 93 -8.89 1.92 9.29
N ALA A 94 -7.79 1.19 9.12
CA ALA A 94 -7.77 -0.10 8.43
C ALA A 94 -8.66 -1.13 9.15
N ASN A 95 -8.51 -1.25 10.47
CA ASN A 95 -9.28 -2.18 11.28
C ASN A 95 -10.79 -1.88 11.23
N LYS A 96 -11.19 -0.62 11.37
CA LYS A 96 -12.61 -0.20 11.25
C LYS A 96 -13.19 -0.54 9.87
N SER A 97 -12.36 -0.48 8.84
CA SER A 97 -12.72 -0.80 7.45
C SER A 97 -12.60 -2.28 7.13
N LYS A 98 -12.17 -3.12 8.09
CA LYS A 98 -11.90 -4.56 7.92
C LYS A 98 -10.88 -4.87 6.82
N ILE A 99 -9.90 -3.99 6.66
CA ILE A 99 -8.76 -4.18 5.75
C ILE A 99 -7.53 -4.54 6.57
N VAL A 100 -6.78 -5.53 6.12
CA VAL A 100 -5.48 -5.91 6.70
C VAL A 100 -4.43 -4.87 6.29
N ALA A 101 -3.65 -4.40 7.25
CA ALA A 101 -2.61 -3.38 7.10
C ALA A 101 -1.41 -3.68 8.02
#